data_AF-A0A961HW39-F1
#
_entry.id   AF-A0A961HW39-F1
#
_cell.length_a   1.000
_cell.length_b   1.000
_cell.length_c   1.000
_cell.angle_alpha   90.00
_cell.angle_beta   90.00
_cell.angle_gamma   90.00
#
_symmetry.space_group_name_H-M   'P 1'
#
loop_
_entity.id
_entity.type
_entity.pdbx_description
1 polymer ?
#
loop_
_entity_poly.entity_id
_entity_poly.type
_entity_poly.pdbx_seq_one_letter_code
_entity_poly.pdbx_strand_id
1 'polypeptide(L)'
;PNYEPFRNNLSWSLLLYAESLQENDPERALEILKEAYDFNPRYREAVRRYANGLVDAKQYGRALDVLQQGMRTISENDSFCWPLSVAYREHAQELVQENKQSQALQISRGIRNYINGKPDCDNVLLIAIDKNFAMLNAFEEAMPLLEELAARHGDHSVYSQRAGFHINRYAVRLRTTGHTEQAASMRDRANVHLRRAMDIYERNHPGRPVVRDVGFPLRDMTMVVASHDSGGTHSGYGKYCYDFITVGSEGAAIRPDTRGDNLNDFYGFGASVYAVREGVVDVSKDTDPDFAPNAVQYDTDGNFVRVKHADGTFSWYVHLKQNSVTVNAGDRVRAGQKIGELGNSGMSVSPHLHFCMIGDDYVSLDFRFESMRIRPTLTDAPRATTDPLRMGWLVQPTP
;
A
#
# COMPACT_ATOMS: atom_id res chain seq x y z
N PRO A 1 34.59 -10.89 33.68
CA PRO A 1 33.13 -10.85 33.43
C PRO A 1 32.52 -9.44 33.47
N ASN A 2 32.88 -8.58 34.43
CA ASN A 2 32.21 -7.29 34.64
C ASN A 2 32.80 -6.10 33.85
N TYR A 3 33.78 -6.35 32.98
CA TYR A 3 34.39 -5.31 32.15
C TYR A 3 33.63 -5.18 30.83
N GLU A 4 32.92 -4.08 30.65
CA GLU A 4 32.02 -3.84 29.53
C GLU A 4 32.71 -3.88 28.14
N PRO A 5 33.92 -3.31 27.95
CA PRO A 5 34.61 -3.42 26.67
C PRO A 5 34.97 -4.86 26.28
N PHE A 6 35.35 -5.70 27.25
CA PHE A 6 35.55 -7.13 26.98
C PHE A 6 34.25 -7.82 26.55
N ARG A 7 33.13 -7.48 27.20
CA ARG A 7 31.83 -8.02 26.84
C ARG A 7 31.43 -7.65 25.41
N ASN A 8 31.61 -6.38 25.05
CA ASN A 8 31.34 -5.89 23.70
C ASN A 8 32.22 -6.57 22.64
N ASN A 9 33.52 -6.74 22.90
CA ASN A 9 34.45 -7.37 21.96
C ASN A 9 34.12 -8.86 21.72
N LEU A 10 33.76 -9.59 22.78
CA LEU A 10 33.37 -10.99 22.63
C LEU A 10 32.04 -11.12 21.90
N SER A 11 31.01 -10.34 22.29
CA SER A 11 29.75 -10.29 21.54
C SER A 11 29.99 -9.93 20.08
N TRP A 12 30.83 -8.95 19.77
CA TRP A 12 31.15 -8.57 18.40
C TRP A 12 31.80 -9.71 17.60
N SER A 13 32.72 -10.46 18.22
CA SER A 13 33.34 -11.62 17.58
C SER A 13 32.31 -12.71 17.25
N LEU A 14 31.35 -12.94 18.15
CA LEU A 14 30.23 -13.86 17.90
C LEU A 14 29.32 -13.34 16.78
N LEU A 15 29.05 -12.03 16.71
CA LEU A 15 28.23 -11.44 15.64
C LEU A 15 28.87 -11.61 14.26
N LEU A 16 30.19 -11.46 14.14
CA LEU A 16 30.93 -11.71 12.90
C LEU A 16 30.91 -13.20 12.52
N TYR A 17 31.01 -14.08 13.51
CA TYR A 17 30.92 -15.52 13.25
C TYR A 17 29.53 -15.91 12.75
N ALA A 18 28.46 -15.41 13.39
CA ALA A 18 27.09 -15.64 12.92
C ALA A 18 26.88 -15.15 11.49
N GLU A 19 27.42 -13.97 11.13
CA GLU A 19 27.33 -13.42 9.78
C GLU A 19 27.98 -14.35 8.73
N SER A 20 29.11 -14.98 9.05
CA SER A 20 29.75 -15.96 8.16
C SER A 20 28.92 -17.25 7.93
N LEU A 21 27.99 -17.54 8.84
CA LEU A 21 27.13 -18.72 8.77
C LEU A 21 25.79 -18.44 8.09
N GLN A 22 25.35 -17.18 8.00
CA GLN A 22 23.98 -16.81 7.64
C GLN A 22 23.46 -17.44 6.33
N GLU A 23 24.32 -17.56 5.31
CA GLU A 23 23.94 -18.12 4.00
C GLU A 23 23.89 -19.66 4.00
N ASN A 24 24.73 -20.32 4.80
CA ASN A 24 24.95 -21.77 4.74
C ASN A 24 24.28 -22.53 5.89
N ASP A 25 24.14 -21.89 7.05
CA ASP A 25 23.58 -22.46 8.27
C ASP A 25 22.87 -21.37 9.11
N PRO A 26 21.68 -20.93 8.66
CA PRO A 26 20.94 -19.84 9.32
C PRO A 26 20.43 -20.22 10.73
N GLU A 27 20.18 -21.50 10.99
CA GLU A 27 19.79 -21.98 12.33
C GLU A 27 20.95 -21.80 13.31
N ARG A 28 22.16 -22.25 12.94
CA ARG A 28 23.34 -22.06 13.78
C ARG A 28 23.71 -20.60 13.91
N ALA A 29 23.57 -19.80 12.86
CA ALA A 29 23.76 -18.35 12.93
C ALA A 29 22.87 -17.73 14.00
N LEU A 30 21.58 -18.09 14.05
CA LEU A 30 20.63 -17.60 15.05
C LEU A 30 20.99 -18.01 16.48
N GLU A 31 21.49 -19.23 16.69
CA GLU A 31 22.00 -19.68 18.00
C GLU A 31 23.18 -18.83 18.46
N ILE A 32 24.14 -18.55 17.59
CA ILE A 32 25.29 -17.69 17.90
C ILE A 32 24.87 -16.25 18.19
N LEU A 33 23.89 -15.71 17.44
CA LEU A 33 23.31 -14.40 17.73
C LEU A 33 22.67 -14.35 19.12
N LYS A 34 21.96 -15.43 19.51
CA LYS A 34 21.40 -15.57 20.86
C LYS A 34 22.50 -15.61 21.92
N GLU A 35 23.58 -16.36 21.71
CA GLU A 35 24.73 -16.39 22.63
C GLU A 35 25.35 -15.00 22.81
N ALA A 36 25.52 -14.25 21.71
CA ALA A 36 26.04 -12.88 21.75
C ALA A 36 25.13 -11.93 22.55
N TYR A 37 23.81 -12.07 22.39
CA TYR A 37 22.79 -11.33 23.14
C TYR A 37 22.78 -11.69 24.63
N ASP A 38 22.73 -12.98 24.97
CA ASP A 38 22.71 -13.44 26.37
C ASP A 38 23.99 -13.00 27.10
N PHE A 39 25.12 -12.99 26.39
CA PHE A 39 26.39 -12.54 26.94
C PHE A 39 26.42 -11.03 27.23
N ASN A 40 25.78 -10.20 26.40
CA ASN A 40 25.63 -8.77 26.69
C ASN A 40 24.31 -8.18 26.14
N PRO A 41 23.20 -8.24 26.91
CA PRO A 41 21.89 -7.79 26.45
C PRO A 41 21.76 -6.25 26.41
N ARG A 42 22.79 -5.51 26.85
CA ARG A 42 22.87 -4.06 26.72
C ARG A 42 23.70 -3.62 25.52
N TYR A 43 24.34 -4.56 24.82
CA TYR A 43 25.09 -4.24 23.62
C TYR A 43 24.14 -4.08 22.44
N ARG A 44 24.00 -2.84 21.96
CA ARG A 44 23.06 -2.47 20.89
C ARG A 44 23.09 -3.40 19.68
N GLU A 45 24.28 -3.73 19.18
CA GLU A 45 24.41 -4.57 17.99
C GLU A 45 24.01 -6.01 18.24
N ALA A 46 24.23 -6.55 19.45
CA ALA A 46 23.76 -7.88 19.80
C ALA A 46 22.23 -7.94 19.86
N VAL A 47 21.59 -6.94 20.48
CA VAL A 47 20.12 -6.82 20.50
C VAL A 47 19.57 -6.72 19.08
N ARG A 48 20.11 -5.80 18.26
CA ARG A 48 19.64 -5.56 16.89
C ARG A 48 19.77 -6.78 16.00
N ARG A 49 20.96 -7.39 15.95
CA ARG A 49 21.22 -8.53 15.05
C ARG A 49 20.44 -9.77 15.48
N TYR A 50 20.36 -10.05 16.78
CA TYR A 50 19.54 -11.18 17.26
C TYR A 50 18.05 -10.97 16.98
N ALA A 51 17.52 -9.77 17.21
CA ALA A 51 16.13 -9.46 16.87
C ALA A 51 15.85 -9.60 15.37
N ASN A 52 16.76 -9.15 14.50
CA ASN A 52 16.64 -9.35 13.05
C ASN A 52 16.64 -10.85 12.69
N GLY A 53 17.56 -11.63 13.24
CA GLY A 53 17.58 -13.08 13.02
C GLY A 53 16.29 -13.77 13.49
N LEU A 54 15.69 -13.31 14.59
CA LEU A 54 14.37 -13.78 15.04
C LEU A 54 13.26 -13.41 14.05
N VAL A 55 13.28 -12.20 13.48
CA VAL A 55 12.33 -11.77 12.43
C VAL A 55 12.49 -12.64 11.19
N ASP A 56 13.71 -12.88 10.72
CA ASP A 56 13.99 -13.73 9.56
C ASP A 56 13.52 -15.17 9.78
N ALA A 57 13.66 -15.68 11.01
CA ALA A 57 13.16 -16.98 11.45
C ALA A 57 11.65 -16.99 11.76
N LYS A 58 10.91 -15.89 11.50
CA LYS A 58 9.48 -15.72 11.78
C LYS A 58 9.09 -15.93 13.25
N GLN A 59 9.98 -15.58 14.18
CA GLN A 59 9.77 -15.65 15.62
C GLN A 59 9.42 -14.28 16.19
N TYR A 60 8.37 -13.65 15.66
CA TYR A 60 8.10 -12.22 15.88
C TYR A 60 7.76 -11.88 17.33
N GLY A 61 7.07 -12.75 18.07
CA GLY A 61 6.81 -12.56 19.50
C GLY A 61 8.10 -12.45 20.32
N ARG A 62 9.07 -13.34 20.06
CA ARG A 62 10.40 -13.29 20.71
C ARG A 62 11.19 -12.06 20.27
N ALA A 63 11.11 -11.68 18.99
CA ALA A 63 11.76 -10.47 18.50
C ALA A 63 11.22 -9.23 19.21
N LEU A 64 9.89 -9.14 19.41
CA LEU A 64 9.26 -8.07 20.17
C LEU A 64 9.80 -8.01 21.61
N ASP A 65 9.86 -9.12 22.33
CA ASP A 65 10.37 -9.13 23.71
C ASP A 65 11.79 -8.55 23.81
N VAL A 66 12.68 -9.00 22.93
CA VAL A 66 14.08 -8.54 22.85
C VAL A 66 14.15 -7.04 22.53
N LEU A 67 13.43 -6.58 21.51
CA LEU A 67 13.46 -5.19 21.07
C LEU A 67 12.86 -4.25 22.12
N GLN A 68 11.72 -4.62 22.72
CA GLN A 68 11.09 -3.83 23.77
C GLN A 68 11.99 -3.71 25.01
N GLN A 69 12.71 -4.77 25.38
CA GLN A 69 13.72 -4.71 26.43
C GLN A 69 14.88 -3.78 26.03
N GLY A 70 15.37 -3.87 24.80
CA GLY A 70 16.40 -2.97 24.26
C GLY A 70 15.98 -1.50 24.32
N MET A 71 14.76 -1.19 23.87
CA MET A 71 14.19 0.17 23.91
C MET A 71 14.14 0.75 25.33
N ARG A 72 13.89 -0.08 26.36
CA ARG A 72 13.85 0.37 27.77
C ARG A 72 15.24 0.55 28.40
N THR A 73 16.25 -0.13 27.89
CA THR A 73 17.54 -0.28 28.60
C THR A 73 18.73 0.36 27.89
N ILE A 74 18.59 0.73 26.61
CA ILE A 74 19.64 1.32 25.79
C ILE A 74 19.17 2.70 25.33
N SER A 75 20.02 3.73 25.51
CA SER A 75 19.70 5.12 25.15
C SER A 75 19.74 5.39 23.64
N GLU A 76 20.71 4.83 22.93
CA GLU A 76 20.86 4.95 21.48
C GLU A 76 20.14 3.80 20.77
N ASN A 77 18.80 3.85 20.74
CA ASN A 77 17.96 2.73 20.32
C ASN A 77 17.20 2.95 19.00
N ASP A 78 17.43 4.06 18.28
CA ASP A 78 16.70 4.37 17.03
C ASP A 78 16.82 3.26 15.96
N SER A 79 17.96 2.57 15.95
CA SER A 79 18.19 1.40 15.07
C SER A 79 17.24 0.22 15.32
N PHE A 80 16.50 0.22 16.44
CA PHE A 80 15.51 -0.80 16.77
C PHE A 80 14.13 -0.49 16.20
N CYS A 81 13.84 0.76 15.78
CA CYS A 81 12.48 1.14 15.37
C CYS A 81 12.02 0.39 14.11
N TRP A 82 12.91 0.16 13.14
CA TRP A 82 12.58 -0.63 11.95
C TRP A 82 12.25 -2.09 12.28
N PRO A 83 13.12 -2.88 12.94
CA PRO A 83 12.76 -4.26 13.28
C PRO A 83 11.62 -4.35 14.28
N LEU A 84 11.44 -3.36 15.15
CA LEU A 84 10.29 -3.29 16.06
C LEU A 84 8.98 -3.11 15.28
N SER A 85 8.96 -2.22 14.28
CA SER A 85 7.82 -2.05 13.39
C SER A 85 7.48 -3.34 12.64
N VAL A 86 8.48 -4.04 12.09
CA VAL A 86 8.28 -5.33 11.42
C VAL A 86 7.71 -6.36 12.39
N ALA A 87 8.34 -6.56 13.55
CA ALA A 87 7.90 -7.55 14.52
C ALA A 87 6.47 -7.29 15.02
N TYR A 88 6.09 -6.02 15.23
CA TYR A 88 4.71 -5.67 15.60
C TYR A 88 3.69 -5.98 14.51
N ARG A 89 4.05 -5.71 13.25
CA ARG A 89 3.16 -5.94 12.12
C ARG A 89 2.93 -7.42 11.89
N GLU A 90 4.03 -8.16 11.73
CA GLU A 90 3.96 -9.58 11.38
C GLU A 90 3.36 -10.41 12.53
N HIS A 91 3.70 -10.10 13.78
CA HIS A 91 3.11 -10.82 14.92
C HIS A 91 1.60 -10.56 15.05
N ALA A 92 1.12 -9.35 14.77
CA ALA A 92 -0.32 -9.07 14.77
C ALA A 92 -1.03 -9.84 13.66
N GLN A 93 -0.40 -9.97 12.50
CA GLN A 93 -0.93 -10.73 11.38
C GLN A 93 -1.02 -12.23 11.69
N GLU A 94 0.01 -12.82 12.30
CA GLU A 94 -0.04 -14.20 12.80
C GLU A 94 -1.21 -14.42 13.78
N LEU A 95 -1.35 -13.54 14.76
CA LEU A 95 -2.43 -13.62 15.74
C LEU A 95 -3.82 -13.52 15.08
N VAL A 96 -3.98 -12.70 14.03
CA VAL A 96 -5.24 -12.65 13.26
C VAL A 96 -5.49 -13.97 12.54
N GLN A 97 -4.48 -14.56 11.91
CA GLN A 97 -4.58 -15.86 11.24
C GLN A 97 -4.93 -17.00 12.22
N GLU A 98 -4.48 -16.89 13.46
CA GLU A 98 -4.82 -17.81 14.56
C GLU A 98 -6.17 -17.52 15.23
N ASN A 99 -6.97 -16.58 14.71
CA ASN A 99 -8.24 -16.14 15.31
C ASN A 99 -8.09 -15.53 16.73
N LYS A 100 -6.99 -14.82 16.98
CA LYS A 100 -6.67 -14.13 18.23
C LYS A 100 -6.70 -12.60 18.07
N GLN A 101 -7.78 -12.07 17.49
CA GLN A 101 -7.91 -10.65 17.14
C GLN A 101 -7.75 -9.72 18.36
N SER A 102 -8.26 -10.12 19.54
CA SER A 102 -8.10 -9.32 20.77
C SER A 102 -6.63 -9.18 21.19
N GLN A 103 -5.83 -10.25 21.03
CA GLN A 103 -4.40 -10.22 21.33
C GLN A 103 -3.65 -9.38 20.29
N ALA A 104 -3.98 -9.54 19.00
CA ALA A 104 -3.44 -8.73 17.91
C ALA A 104 -3.67 -7.22 18.14
N LEU A 105 -4.87 -6.84 18.58
CA LEU A 105 -5.21 -5.46 18.93
C LEU A 105 -4.43 -4.98 20.16
N GLN A 106 -4.31 -5.81 21.20
CA GLN A 106 -3.56 -5.48 22.41
C GLN A 106 -2.09 -5.19 22.10
N ILE A 107 -1.42 -6.03 21.30
CA ILE A 107 -0.02 -5.77 20.93
C ILE A 107 0.11 -4.52 20.06
N SER A 108 -0.83 -4.28 19.15
CA SER A 108 -0.81 -3.13 18.24
C SER A 108 -0.95 -1.81 18.99
N ARG A 109 -1.72 -1.78 20.09
CA ARG A 109 -1.79 -0.63 21.00
C ARG A 109 -0.44 -0.32 21.65
N GLY A 110 0.39 -1.34 21.90
CA GLY A 110 1.71 -1.19 22.52
C GLY A 110 2.70 -0.37 21.72
N ILE A 111 2.55 -0.27 20.38
CA ILE A 111 3.45 0.49 19.50
C ILE A 111 3.56 1.95 19.93
N ARG A 112 2.46 2.54 20.44
CA ARG A 112 2.39 3.96 20.84
C ARG A 112 3.42 4.33 21.90
N ASN A 113 3.83 3.38 22.74
CA ASN A 113 4.80 3.61 23.81
C ASN A 113 6.22 3.91 23.29
N TYR A 114 6.47 3.68 22.00
CA TYR A 114 7.78 3.85 21.36
C TYR A 114 7.83 5.05 20.42
N ILE A 115 6.70 5.74 20.20
CA ILE A 115 6.65 7.01 19.50
C ILE A 115 7.34 8.07 20.35
N ASN A 116 8.38 8.70 19.81
CA ASN A 116 9.30 9.55 20.59
C ASN A 116 9.57 10.92 19.94
N GLY A 117 8.91 11.23 18.82
CA GLY A 117 9.07 12.51 18.13
C GLY A 117 10.26 12.56 17.18
N LYS A 118 11.04 11.47 17.03
CA LYS A 118 12.11 11.40 16.03
C LYS A 118 11.52 10.96 14.69
N PRO A 119 11.62 11.78 13.62
CA PRO A 119 10.93 11.51 12.36
C PRO A 119 11.21 10.13 11.74
N ASP A 120 12.46 9.64 11.78
CA ASP A 120 12.80 8.35 11.15
C ASP A 120 12.21 7.17 11.92
N CYS A 121 12.25 7.22 13.25
CA CYS A 121 11.69 6.18 14.12
C CYS A 121 10.15 6.21 14.09
N ASP A 122 9.55 7.39 14.26
CA ASP A 122 8.10 7.56 14.24
C ASP A 122 7.51 7.10 12.90
N ASN A 123 8.14 7.43 11.76
CA ASN A 123 7.65 7.05 10.44
C ASN A 123 7.58 5.52 10.26
N VAL A 124 8.61 4.78 10.66
CA VAL A 124 8.60 3.31 10.53
C VAL A 124 7.58 2.67 11.47
N LEU A 125 7.42 3.17 12.69
CA LEU A 125 6.41 2.67 13.63
C LEU A 125 4.98 2.97 13.16
N LEU A 126 4.79 4.10 12.46
CA LEU A 126 3.50 4.50 11.91
C LEU A 126 2.99 3.53 10.84
N ILE A 127 3.89 2.88 10.09
CA ILE A 127 3.53 1.82 9.14
C ILE A 127 2.81 0.68 9.85
N ALA A 128 3.33 0.23 11.00
CA ALA A 128 2.73 -0.85 11.77
C ALA A 128 1.40 -0.43 12.40
N ILE A 129 1.29 0.80 12.91
CA ILE A 129 0.02 1.33 13.42
C ILE A 129 -1.04 1.36 12.32
N ASP A 130 -0.74 1.98 11.18
CA ASP A 130 -1.72 2.11 10.09
C ASP A 130 -2.19 0.73 9.59
N LYS A 131 -1.25 -0.18 9.31
CA LYS A 131 -1.56 -1.53 8.80
C LYS A 131 -2.34 -2.37 9.82
N ASN A 132 -1.87 -2.46 11.05
CA ASN A 132 -2.49 -3.34 12.03
C ASN A 132 -3.91 -2.91 12.38
N PHE A 133 -4.13 -1.61 12.58
CA PHE A 133 -5.46 -1.10 12.92
C PHE A 133 -6.41 -1.17 11.72
N ALA A 134 -5.92 -1.04 10.47
CA ALA A 134 -6.74 -1.29 9.28
C ALA A 134 -7.14 -2.78 9.16
N MET A 135 -6.18 -3.70 9.30
CA MET A 135 -6.41 -5.15 9.30
C MET A 135 -7.43 -5.57 10.38
N LEU A 136 -7.35 -4.98 11.57
CA LEU A 136 -8.24 -5.26 12.69
C LEU A 136 -9.56 -4.49 12.65
N ASN A 137 -9.80 -3.67 11.63
CA ASN A 137 -10.96 -2.78 11.55
C ASN A 137 -11.10 -1.87 12.79
N ALA A 138 -10.00 -1.41 13.37
CA ALA A 138 -9.94 -0.59 14.58
C ALA A 138 -9.60 0.88 14.27
N PHE A 139 -10.14 1.42 13.16
CA PHE A 139 -9.75 2.72 12.62
C PHE A 139 -9.83 3.89 13.62
N GLU A 140 -10.91 3.95 14.39
CA GLU A 140 -11.16 5.03 15.33
C GLU A 140 -10.08 5.14 16.42
N GLU A 141 -9.47 4.01 16.80
CA GLU A 141 -8.46 3.99 17.85
C GLU A 141 -7.12 4.62 17.40
N ALA A 142 -6.74 4.43 16.14
CA ALA A 142 -5.47 4.92 15.60
C ALA A 142 -5.56 6.34 15.04
N MET A 143 -6.74 6.75 14.56
CA MET A 143 -6.97 8.03 13.91
C MET A 143 -6.46 9.25 14.71
N PRO A 144 -6.76 9.42 16.03
CA PRO A 144 -6.27 10.59 16.78
C PRO A 144 -4.73 10.67 16.82
N LEU A 145 -4.06 9.53 16.97
CA LEU A 145 -2.60 9.48 17.00
C LEU A 145 -1.99 9.81 15.63
N LEU A 146 -2.58 9.28 14.55
CA LEU A 146 -2.11 9.56 13.19
C LEU A 146 -2.20 11.06 12.87
N GLU A 147 -3.30 11.70 13.27
CA GLU A 147 -3.48 13.14 13.08
C GLU A 147 -2.56 13.98 13.96
N GLU A 148 -2.35 13.57 15.22
CA GLU A 148 -1.38 14.21 16.11
C GLU A 148 0.02 14.18 15.49
N LEU A 149 0.44 13.03 14.96
CA LEU A 149 1.73 12.88 14.31
C LEU A 149 1.83 13.69 13.01
N ALA A 150 0.74 13.76 12.23
CA ALA A 150 0.67 14.63 11.05
C ALA A 150 0.76 16.12 11.41
N ALA A 151 0.21 16.54 12.55
CA ALA A 151 0.34 17.90 13.04
C ALA A 151 1.76 18.20 13.56
N ARG A 152 2.34 17.26 14.31
CA ARG A 152 3.69 17.37 14.90
C ARG A 152 4.78 17.42 13.83
N HIS A 153 4.70 16.56 12.82
CA HIS A 153 5.66 16.45 11.73
C HIS A 153 5.16 17.17 10.47
N GLY A 154 4.65 18.40 10.64
CA GLY A 154 3.83 19.10 9.66
C GLY A 154 4.45 19.39 8.29
N ASP A 155 5.78 19.30 8.15
CA ASP A 155 6.54 19.48 6.90
C ASP A 155 6.93 18.14 6.24
N HIS A 156 6.62 17.01 6.87
CA HIS A 156 6.86 15.67 6.33
C HIS A 156 5.56 15.11 5.73
N SER A 157 5.47 15.10 4.40
CA SER A 157 4.26 14.69 3.66
C SER A 157 3.74 13.29 4.05
N VAL A 158 4.64 12.36 4.37
CA VAL A 158 4.28 10.97 4.71
C VAL A 158 3.32 10.86 5.90
N TYR A 159 3.42 11.74 6.90
CA TYR A 159 2.55 11.68 8.08
C TYR A 159 1.13 12.11 7.74
N SER A 160 0.97 13.23 7.04
CA SER A 160 -0.33 13.65 6.51
C SER A 160 -0.90 12.62 5.54
N GLN A 161 -0.08 12.03 4.67
CA GLN A 161 -0.52 10.99 3.74
C GLN A 161 -1.12 9.79 4.50
N ARG A 162 -0.42 9.28 5.53
CA ARG A 162 -0.88 8.13 6.32
C ARG A 162 -2.15 8.45 7.10
N ALA A 163 -2.24 9.61 7.74
CA ALA A 163 -3.44 10.02 8.46
C ALA A 163 -4.65 10.08 7.52
N GLY A 164 -4.49 10.76 6.38
CA GLY A 164 -5.54 10.87 5.37
C GLY A 164 -5.96 9.51 4.80
N PHE A 165 -5.00 8.63 4.47
CA PHE A 165 -5.30 7.32 3.93
C PHE A 165 -6.05 6.42 4.93
N HIS A 166 -5.65 6.45 6.21
CA HIS A 166 -6.31 5.71 7.27
C HIS A 166 -7.76 6.17 7.50
N ILE A 167 -7.99 7.48 7.51
CA ILE A 167 -9.33 8.06 7.63
C ILE A 167 -10.18 7.70 6.39
N ASN A 168 -9.58 7.71 5.19
CA ASN A 168 -10.29 7.30 3.98
C ASN A 168 -10.72 5.82 4.01
N ARG A 169 -9.86 4.91 4.50
CA ARG A 169 -10.25 3.51 4.73
C ARG A 169 -11.46 3.40 5.66
N TYR A 170 -11.48 4.20 6.72
CA TYR A 170 -12.64 4.26 7.62
C TYR A 170 -13.90 4.79 6.92
N ALA A 171 -13.76 5.84 6.09
CA ALA A 171 -14.86 6.35 5.27
C ALA A 171 -15.43 5.27 4.33
N VAL A 172 -14.57 4.47 3.68
CA VAL A 172 -15.01 3.34 2.85
C VAL A 172 -15.80 2.32 3.68
N ARG A 173 -15.31 1.96 4.87
CA ARG A 173 -16.03 1.04 5.78
C ARG A 173 -17.40 1.55 6.17
N LEU A 174 -17.50 2.82 6.56
CA LEU A 174 -18.77 3.46 6.92
C LEU A 174 -19.75 3.41 5.74
N ARG A 175 -19.27 3.71 4.53
CA ARG A 175 -20.08 3.64 3.30
C ARG A 175 -20.61 2.23 3.06
N THR A 176 -19.76 1.21 3.13
CA THR A 176 -20.15 -0.19 2.89
C THR A 176 -21.05 -0.79 3.97
N THR A 177 -21.15 -0.13 5.13
CA THR A 177 -22.01 -0.55 6.26
C THR A 177 -23.23 0.36 6.43
N GLY A 178 -23.54 1.21 5.45
CA GLY A 178 -24.76 2.02 5.41
C GLY A 178 -24.68 3.38 6.13
N HIS A 179 -23.52 3.77 6.67
CA HIS A 179 -23.32 5.03 7.39
C HIS A 179 -22.88 6.16 6.44
N THR A 180 -23.67 6.46 5.42
CA THR A 180 -23.29 7.31 4.27
C THR A 180 -22.92 8.75 4.63
N GLU A 181 -23.66 9.39 5.54
CA GLU A 181 -23.37 10.77 5.98
C GLU A 181 -22.04 10.85 6.75
N GLN A 182 -21.83 9.91 7.68
CA GLN A 182 -20.58 9.82 8.42
C GLN A 182 -19.40 9.50 7.49
N ALA A 183 -19.62 8.62 6.50
CA ALA A 183 -18.62 8.32 5.48
C ALA A 183 -18.21 9.56 4.68
N ALA A 184 -19.18 10.40 4.27
CA ALA A 184 -18.90 11.65 3.58
C ALA A 184 -18.05 12.60 4.45
N SER A 185 -18.42 12.76 5.72
CA SER A 185 -17.65 13.58 6.69
C SER A 185 -16.22 13.06 6.86
N MET A 186 -16.03 11.75 6.99
CA MET A 186 -14.70 11.15 7.11
C MET A 186 -13.89 11.31 5.82
N ARG A 187 -14.52 11.19 4.64
CA ARG A 187 -13.86 11.44 3.36
C ARG A 187 -13.35 12.89 3.25
N ASP A 188 -14.17 13.86 3.66
CA ASP A 188 -13.77 15.27 3.62
C ASP A 188 -12.59 15.54 4.59
N ARG A 189 -12.65 14.95 5.79
CA ARG A 189 -11.53 14.99 6.75
C ARG A 189 -10.27 14.35 6.21
N ALA A 190 -10.37 13.19 5.54
CA ALA A 190 -9.26 12.53 4.89
C ALA A 190 -8.61 13.40 3.80
N ASN A 191 -9.43 14.06 2.97
CA ASN A 191 -8.98 14.89 1.86
C ASN A 191 -8.13 16.09 2.32
N VAL A 192 -8.41 16.65 3.50
CA VAL A 192 -7.59 17.73 4.09
C VAL A 192 -6.15 17.25 4.27
N HIS A 193 -5.97 16.07 4.86
CA HIS A 193 -4.64 15.50 5.11
C HIS A 193 -3.95 15.04 3.82
N LEU A 194 -4.69 14.39 2.91
CA LEU A 194 -4.16 13.89 1.64
C LEU A 194 -3.68 15.04 0.75
N ARG A 195 -4.49 16.07 0.56
CA ARG A 195 -4.09 17.22 -0.27
C ARG A 195 -2.91 17.96 0.35
N ARG A 196 -2.91 18.17 1.67
CA ARG A 196 -1.74 18.72 2.38
C ARG A 196 -0.48 17.89 2.14
N ALA A 197 -0.58 16.57 2.18
CA ALA A 197 0.56 15.68 1.92
C ALA A 197 1.11 15.88 0.50
N MET A 198 0.25 15.93 -0.49
CA MET A 198 0.66 16.16 -1.87
C MET A 198 1.25 17.55 -2.08
N ASP A 199 0.67 18.59 -1.47
CA ASP A 199 1.17 19.96 -1.56
C ASP A 199 2.57 20.12 -0.95
N ILE A 200 2.83 19.46 0.18
CA ILE A 200 4.18 19.41 0.78
C ILE A 200 5.15 18.67 -0.17
N TYR A 201 4.73 17.52 -0.66
CA TYR A 201 5.57 16.68 -1.50
C TYR A 201 5.90 17.36 -2.84
N GLU A 202 4.93 17.95 -3.54
CA GLU A 202 5.14 18.67 -4.81
C GLU A 202 6.03 19.91 -4.63
N ARG A 203 5.91 20.64 -3.53
CA ARG A 203 6.81 21.78 -3.21
C ARG A 203 8.26 21.34 -3.03
N ASN A 204 8.48 20.17 -2.44
CA ASN A 204 9.82 19.63 -2.21
C ASN A 204 10.41 18.91 -3.44
N HIS A 205 9.58 18.65 -4.46
CA HIS A 205 10.00 18.00 -5.71
C HIS A 205 9.57 18.86 -6.91
N PRO A 206 10.13 20.08 -7.08
CA PRO A 206 9.84 20.87 -8.26
C PRO A 206 10.37 20.17 -9.51
N GLY A 207 9.58 20.12 -10.58
CA GLY A 207 10.01 19.55 -11.87
C GLY A 207 9.69 18.06 -12.07
N ARG A 208 8.74 17.50 -11.32
CA ARG A 208 8.23 16.14 -11.57
C ARG A 208 7.81 15.97 -13.04
N PRO A 209 8.15 14.84 -13.66
CA PRO A 209 7.86 14.62 -15.07
C PRO A 209 6.35 14.50 -15.33
N VAL A 210 5.92 14.95 -16.51
CA VAL A 210 4.60 14.63 -17.07
C VAL A 210 4.78 13.52 -18.09
N VAL A 211 4.19 12.36 -17.84
CA VAL A 211 4.27 11.23 -18.78
C VAL A 211 3.34 11.48 -19.96
N ARG A 212 3.79 11.20 -21.18
CA ARG A 212 3.00 11.39 -22.40
C ARG A 212 2.87 10.08 -23.16
N ASP A 213 1.97 10.08 -24.13
CA ASP A 213 1.74 8.96 -25.05
C ASP A 213 1.46 7.65 -24.28
N VAL A 214 0.62 7.76 -23.26
CA VAL A 214 0.16 6.61 -22.47
C VAL A 214 -1.00 5.95 -23.21
N GLY A 215 -0.87 4.67 -23.55
CA GLY A 215 -1.99 3.90 -24.11
C GLY A 215 -3.15 3.74 -23.13
N PHE A 216 -4.31 3.30 -23.59
CA PHE A 216 -5.46 3.04 -22.72
C PHE A 216 -5.48 1.56 -22.26
N PRO A 217 -5.69 1.28 -20.96
CA PRO A 217 -5.52 -0.08 -20.42
C PRO A 217 -6.71 -1.01 -20.65
N LEU A 218 -7.83 -0.50 -21.19
CA LEU A 218 -9.06 -1.24 -21.46
C LEU A 218 -9.45 -1.08 -22.93
N ARG A 219 -10.22 -2.01 -23.49
CA ARG A 219 -10.73 -1.91 -24.86
C ARG A 219 -12.24 -1.75 -24.94
N ASP A 220 -12.95 -2.11 -23.89
CA ASP A 220 -14.39 -1.97 -23.81
C ASP A 220 -14.79 -0.52 -23.51
N MET A 221 -16.07 -0.18 -23.73
CA MET A 221 -16.59 1.14 -23.37
C MET A 221 -16.39 1.35 -21.87
N THR A 222 -15.70 2.42 -21.51
CA THR A 222 -15.20 2.63 -20.16
C THR A 222 -15.70 3.95 -19.60
N MET A 223 -16.20 3.96 -18.37
CA MET A 223 -16.52 5.18 -17.64
C MET A 223 -15.42 5.50 -16.64
N VAL A 224 -15.06 6.77 -16.56
CA VAL A 224 -14.14 7.31 -15.54
C VAL A 224 -14.93 7.57 -14.26
N VAL A 225 -14.66 6.81 -13.20
CA VAL A 225 -15.38 6.94 -11.90
C VAL A 225 -14.57 7.65 -10.82
N ALA A 226 -13.26 7.74 -11.01
CA ALA A 226 -12.39 8.63 -10.26
C ALA A 226 -11.36 9.24 -11.22
N SER A 227 -11.00 10.49 -11.00
CA SER A 227 -10.07 11.26 -11.84
C SER A 227 -9.07 12.03 -10.99
N HIS A 228 -8.22 12.83 -11.64
CA HIS A 228 -7.23 13.62 -10.92
C HIS A 228 -7.86 14.47 -9.80
N ASP A 229 -7.33 14.32 -8.59
CA ASP A 229 -7.78 14.96 -7.34
C ASP A 229 -9.29 14.84 -7.01
N SER A 230 -9.93 13.72 -7.37
CA SER A 230 -11.36 13.51 -7.08
C SER A 230 -11.68 13.11 -5.62
N GLY A 231 -10.69 13.08 -4.74
CA GLY A 231 -10.84 12.73 -3.32
C GLY A 231 -10.52 11.26 -3.00
N GLY A 232 -10.38 10.96 -1.72
CA GLY A 232 -10.08 9.62 -1.22
C GLY A 232 -8.72 9.11 -1.73
N THR A 233 -8.69 7.89 -2.26
CA THR A 233 -7.48 7.28 -2.85
C THR A 233 -6.90 8.08 -4.02
N HIS A 234 -7.68 8.98 -4.62
CA HIS A 234 -7.30 9.80 -5.78
C HIS A 234 -6.95 11.23 -5.39
N SER A 235 -6.57 11.43 -4.13
CA SER A 235 -5.89 12.61 -3.60
C SER A 235 -4.61 12.16 -2.90
N GLY A 236 -3.77 13.11 -2.47
CA GLY A 236 -2.49 12.73 -1.87
C GLY A 236 -1.59 12.10 -2.90
N TYR A 237 -0.87 11.05 -2.51
CA TYR A 237 0.04 10.37 -3.44
C TYR A 237 -0.65 9.69 -4.62
N GLY A 238 -1.96 9.45 -4.57
CA GLY A 238 -2.76 8.96 -5.69
C GLY A 238 -3.43 10.05 -6.53
N LYS A 239 -3.07 11.34 -6.33
CA LYS A 239 -3.69 12.51 -6.99
C LYS A 239 -3.88 12.38 -8.50
N TYR A 240 -2.97 11.70 -9.21
CA TYR A 240 -3.02 11.57 -10.67
C TYR A 240 -3.49 10.20 -11.16
N CYS A 241 -4.01 9.35 -10.27
CA CYS A 241 -4.57 8.07 -10.65
C CYS A 241 -5.99 8.20 -11.21
N TYR A 242 -6.47 7.12 -11.82
CA TYR A 242 -7.84 6.96 -12.29
C TYR A 242 -8.44 5.66 -11.78
N ASP A 243 -9.76 5.69 -11.58
CA ASP A 243 -10.56 4.45 -11.54
C ASP A 243 -11.43 4.37 -12.78
N PHE A 244 -11.37 3.20 -13.42
CA PHE A 244 -12.11 2.90 -14.64
C PHE A 244 -13.04 1.72 -14.43
N ILE A 245 -14.28 1.84 -14.90
CA ILE A 245 -15.21 0.71 -15.00
C ILE A 245 -15.59 0.48 -16.45
N THR A 246 -15.77 -0.78 -16.84
CA THR A 246 -16.41 -1.10 -18.11
C THR A 246 -17.93 -0.96 -17.95
N VAL A 247 -18.58 -0.41 -18.98
CA VAL A 247 -20.02 -0.18 -19.01
C VAL A 247 -20.66 -0.76 -20.27
N GLY A 248 -21.95 -1.07 -20.20
CA GLY A 248 -22.74 -1.44 -21.37
C GLY A 248 -22.96 -0.26 -22.33
N SER A 249 -23.64 -0.50 -23.44
CA SER A 249 -23.94 0.51 -24.47
C SER A 249 -24.74 1.72 -23.96
N GLU A 250 -25.48 1.54 -22.88
CA GLU A 250 -26.27 2.58 -22.21
C GLU A 250 -25.50 3.27 -21.05
N GLY A 251 -24.22 2.96 -20.86
CA GLY A 251 -23.39 3.53 -19.78
C GLY A 251 -23.62 2.91 -18.40
N ALA A 252 -24.45 1.87 -18.29
CA ALA A 252 -24.66 1.14 -17.05
C ALA A 252 -23.46 0.23 -16.70
N ALA A 253 -23.01 0.28 -15.45
CA ALA A 253 -21.96 -0.60 -14.91
C ALA A 253 -22.46 -2.04 -14.68
N ILE A 254 -23.73 -2.17 -14.33
CA ILE A 254 -24.41 -3.42 -13.98
C ILE A 254 -25.20 -3.91 -15.20
N ARG A 255 -25.20 -5.23 -15.43
CA ARG A 255 -25.92 -5.89 -16.52
C ARG A 255 -27.44 -5.80 -16.29
N PRO A 256 -28.24 -5.69 -17.37
CA PRO A 256 -29.70 -5.71 -17.28
C PRO A 256 -30.20 -6.90 -16.45
N ASP A 257 -31.30 -6.70 -15.73
CA ASP A 257 -31.99 -7.72 -14.93
C ASP A 257 -31.16 -8.34 -13.77
N THR A 258 -30.03 -7.73 -13.40
CA THR A 258 -29.24 -8.12 -12.22
C THR A 258 -29.27 -7.03 -11.14
N ARG A 259 -28.77 -7.34 -9.94
CA ARG A 259 -28.82 -6.43 -8.77
C ARG A 259 -27.48 -5.81 -8.40
N GLY A 260 -26.36 -6.31 -8.96
CA GLY A 260 -25.02 -5.89 -8.56
C GLY A 260 -24.55 -6.54 -7.25
N ASP A 261 -25.20 -7.62 -6.82
CA ASP A 261 -24.86 -8.36 -5.61
C ASP A 261 -23.75 -9.40 -5.88
N ASN A 262 -23.54 -9.75 -7.15
CA ASN A 262 -22.51 -10.69 -7.58
C ASN A 262 -21.50 -10.01 -8.50
N LEU A 263 -20.26 -10.50 -8.51
CA LEU A 263 -19.20 -9.95 -9.37
C LEU A 263 -19.54 -10.01 -10.87
N ASN A 264 -20.14 -11.11 -11.31
CA ASN A 264 -20.53 -11.30 -12.71
C ASN A 264 -21.68 -10.39 -13.17
N ASP A 265 -22.35 -9.70 -12.24
CA ASP A 265 -23.39 -8.71 -12.56
C ASP A 265 -22.76 -7.46 -13.19
N PHE A 266 -21.47 -7.22 -13.01
CA PHE A 266 -20.76 -6.05 -13.54
C PHE A 266 -20.16 -6.34 -14.92
N TYR A 267 -20.26 -5.39 -15.84
CA TYR A 267 -19.63 -5.51 -17.16
C TYR A 267 -18.11 -5.62 -17.08
N GLY A 268 -17.49 -4.91 -16.12
CA GLY A 268 -16.04 -4.86 -15.96
C GLY A 268 -15.41 -6.11 -15.39
N PHE A 269 -16.14 -6.93 -14.62
CA PHE A 269 -15.53 -8.11 -14.01
C PHE A 269 -15.12 -9.13 -15.08
N GLY A 270 -13.82 -9.44 -15.16
CA GLY A 270 -13.23 -10.28 -16.20
C GLY A 270 -12.86 -9.54 -17.50
N ALA A 271 -13.07 -8.22 -17.59
CA ALA A 271 -12.63 -7.44 -18.75
C ALA A 271 -11.10 -7.49 -18.86
N SER A 272 -10.58 -7.59 -20.08
CA SER A 272 -9.13 -7.73 -20.29
C SER A 272 -8.40 -6.41 -20.04
N VAL A 273 -7.29 -6.49 -19.29
CA VAL A 273 -6.41 -5.35 -18.97
C VAL A 273 -5.13 -5.45 -19.77
N TYR A 274 -4.70 -4.34 -20.36
CA TYR A 274 -3.58 -4.25 -21.28
C TYR A 274 -2.48 -3.33 -20.78
N ALA A 275 -1.23 -3.68 -21.06
CA ALA A 275 -0.08 -2.81 -20.81
C ALA A 275 -0.20 -1.55 -21.67
N VAL A 276 -0.11 -0.38 -21.04
CA VAL A 276 -0.28 0.94 -21.70
C VAL A 276 0.95 1.38 -22.46
N ARG A 277 2.12 0.86 -22.08
CA ARG A 277 3.44 1.15 -22.64
C ARG A 277 4.30 -0.10 -22.51
N GLU A 278 5.30 -0.23 -23.37
CA GLU A 278 6.28 -1.30 -23.27
C GLU A 278 7.18 -1.15 -22.05
N GLY A 279 7.68 -2.26 -21.52
CA GLY A 279 8.54 -2.24 -20.34
C GLY A 279 8.88 -3.62 -19.80
N VAL A 280 9.40 -3.65 -18.58
CA VAL A 280 9.69 -4.86 -17.82
C VAL A 280 8.77 -4.90 -16.61
N VAL A 281 8.12 -6.03 -16.36
CA VAL A 281 7.31 -6.21 -15.14
C VAL A 281 8.25 -6.14 -13.94
N ASP A 282 8.04 -5.13 -13.11
CA ASP A 282 8.80 -4.91 -11.87
C ASP A 282 8.32 -5.87 -10.78
N VAL A 283 7.00 -6.00 -10.66
CA VAL A 283 6.34 -6.89 -9.71
C VAL A 283 4.93 -7.24 -10.20
N SER A 284 4.48 -8.45 -9.88
CA SER A 284 3.10 -8.86 -10.04
C SER A 284 2.63 -9.66 -8.82
N LYS A 285 1.33 -9.59 -8.53
CA LYS A 285 0.64 -10.34 -7.48
C LYS A 285 -0.71 -10.81 -7.99
N ASP A 286 -1.04 -12.08 -7.76
CA ASP A 286 -2.23 -12.74 -8.32
C ASP A 286 -2.93 -13.72 -7.34
N THR A 287 -2.64 -13.59 -6.05
CA THR A 287 -3.08 -14.56 -5.02
C THR A 287 -4.29 -14.10 -4.21
N ASP A 288 -4.56 -12.80 -4.13
CA ASP A 288 -5.64 -12.26 -3.31
C ASP A 288 -6.99 -12.62 -3.93
N PRO A 289 -7.98 -13.08 -3.14
CA PRO A 289 -9.29 -13.41 -3.67
C PRO A 289 -10.03 -12.16 -4.17
N ASP A 290 -10.89 -12.35 -5.16
CA ASP A 290 -11.93 -11.37 -5.45
C ASP A 290 -13.01 -11.44 -4.38
N PHE A 291 -13.32 -10.30 -3.78
CA PHE A 291 -14.36 -10.23 -2.77
C PHE A 291 -15.71 -9.91 -3.39
N ALA A 292 -16.80 -10.34 -2.75
CA ALA A 292 -18.14 -9.91 -3.14
C ALA A 292 -18.25 -8.36 -3.12
N PRO A 293 -19.14 -7.76 -3.93
CA PRO A 293 -19.41 -6.33 -3.84
C PRO A 293 -19.63 -5.86 -2.39
N ASN A 294 -18.99 -4.76 -2.01
CA ASN A 294 -18.95 -4.18 -0.66
C ASN A 294 -18.19 -4.99 0.43
N ALA A 295 -17.67 -6.19 0.15
CA ALA A 295 -16.79 -6.91 1.06
C ALA A 295 -15.33 -6.47 0.83
N VAL A 296 -14.87 -5.45 1.55
CA VAL A 296 -13.58 -4.80 1.30
C VAL A 296 -12.49 -5.35 2.23
N GLN A 297 -11.28 -5.58 1.71
CA GLN A 297 -10.07 -5.79 2.50
C GLN A 297 -9.22 -4.52 2.51
N TYR A 298 -8.91 -3.96 3.70
CA TYR A 298 -8.34 -2.61 3.84
C TYR A 298 -6.80 -2.55 3.87
N ASP A 299 -6.12 -3.67 4.08
CA ASP A 299 -4.67 -3.74 4.30
C ASP A 299 -3.86 -4.19 3.06
N THR A 300 -4.52 -4.29 1.90
CA THR A 300 -3.93 -4.74 0.64
C THR A 300 -4.43 -3.92 -0.56
N ASP A 301 -3.58 -3.76 -1.57
CA ASP A 301 -3.95 -3.23 -2.88
C ASP A 301 -4.65 -4.30 -3.75
N GLY A 302 -4.72 -5.56 -3.28
CA GLY A 302 -5.26 -6.69 -4.04
C GLY A 302 -4.23 -7.29 -5.00
N ASN A 303 -4.71 -7.81 -6.13
CA ASN A 303 -3.86 -8.28 -7.21
C ASN A 303 -3.49 -7.11 -8.11
N PHE A 304 -2.25 -7.11 -8.59
CA PHE A 304 -1.73 -6.02 -9.39
C PHE A 304 -0.60 -6.45 -10.30
N VAL A 305 -0.36 -5.63 -11.32
CA VAL A 305 0.85 -5.66 -12.15
C VAL A 305 1.46 -4.27 -12.12
N ARG A 306 2.78 -4.19 -11.95
CA ARG A 306 3.54 -2.95 -12.12
C ARG A 306 4.60 -3.15 -13.19
N VAL A 307 4.63 -2.27 -14.19
CA VAL A 307 5.57 -2.32 -15.29
C VAL A 307 6.50 -1.13 -15.21
N LYS A 308 7.82 -1.37 -15.20
CA LYS A 308 8.86 -0.35 -15.29
C LYS A 308 9.15 -0.02 -16.75
N HIS A 309 9.16 1.26 -17.08
CA HIS A 309 9.44 1.76 -18.42
C HIS A 309 10.89 2.24 -18.55
N ALA A 310 11.35 2.42 -19.80
CA ALA A 310 12.73 2.82 -20.09
C ALA A 310 13.12 4.20 -19.54
N ASP A 311 12.13 5.08 -19.33
CA ASP A 311 12.31 6.42 -18.75
C ASP A 311 12.37 6.41 -17.21
N GLY A 312 12.30 5.23 -16.58
CA GLY A 312 12.31 5.08 -15.13
C GLY A 312 10.95 5.23 -14.45
N THR A 313 9.89 5.60 -15.19
CA THR A 313 8.51 5.64 -14.67
C THR A 313 7.91 4.24 -14.64
N PHE A 314 6.80 4.10 -13.90
CA PHE A 314 6.07 2.84 -13.81
C PHE A 314 4.60 3.05 -14.13
N SER A 315 3.98 2.08 -14.81
CA SER A 315 2.54 1.94 -14.84
C SER A 315 2.09 0.92 -13.80
N TRP A 316 1.00 1.20 -13.10
CA TRP A 316 0.47 0.34 -12.03
C TRP A 316 -1.02 0.04 -12.28
N TYR A 317 -1.34 -1.25 -12.32
CA TYR A 317 -2.69 -1.80 -12.57
C TYR A 317 -3.13 -2.56 -11.34
N VAL A 318 -4.20 -2.14 -10.68
CA VAL A 318 -4.60 -2.62 -9.35
C VAL A 318 -6.05 -3.13 -9.38
N HIS A 319 -6.43 -3.93 -8.38
CA HIS A 319 -7.70 -4.65 -8.27
C HIS A 319 -7.92 -5.69 -9.38
N LEU A 320 -6.84 -6.35 -9.83
CA LEU A 320 -6.92 -7.41 -10.83
C LEU A 320 -7.64 -8.65 -10.28
N LYS A 321 -8.24 -9.42 -11.17
CA LYS A 321 -8.98 -10.64 -10.84
C LYS A 321 -8.01 -11.74 -10.43
N GLN A 322 -8.37 -12.53 -9.42
CA GLN A 322 -7.57 -13.64 -8.93
C GLN A 322 -7.30 -14.67 -10.03
N ASN A 323 -6.07 -15.18 -10.09
CA ASN A 323 -5.60 -16.15 -11.08
C ASN A 323 -5.74 -15.67 -12.54
N SER A 324 -5.73 -14.36 -12.77
CA SER A 324 -5.87 -13.78 -14.12
C SER A 324 -4.60 -13.15 -14.65
N VAL A 325 -3.61 -12.88 -13.79
CA VAL A 325 -2.37 -12.22 -14.20
C VAL A 325 -1.56 -13.18 -15.06
N THR A 326 -1.14 -12.69 -16.22
CA THR A 326 -0.48 -13.51 -17.26
C THR A 326 1.02 -13.27 -17.36
N VAL A 327 1.59 -12.47 -16.45
CA VAL A 327 2.98 -12.02 -16.47
C VAL A 327 3.61 -12.06 -15.09
N ASN A 328 4.92 -12.33 -15.04
CA ASN A 328 5.71 -12.42 -13.82
C ASN A 328 6.77 -11.31 -13.77
N ALA A 329 7.29 -11.04 -12.57
CA ALA A 329 8.42 -10.13 -12.41
C ALA A 329 9.60 -10.55 -13.32
N GLY A 330 10.16 -9.58 -14.04
CA GLY A 330 11.22 -9.78 -15.04
C GLY A 330 10.74 -9.97 -16.48
N ASP A 331 9.45 -10.25 -16.71
CA ASP A 331 8.91 -10.39 -18.06
C ASP A 331 8.93 -9.07 -18.82
N ARG A 332 9.27 -9.13 -20.11
CA ARG A 332 9.11 -7.97 -21.03
C ARG A 332 7.70 -7.95 -21.59
N VAL A 333 7.06 -6.79 -21.54
CA VAL A 333 5.73 -6.56 -22.10
C VAL A 333 5.78 -5.51 -23.21
N ARG A 334 4.97 -5.69 -24.24
CA ARG A 334 4.74 -4.69 -25.29
C ARG A 334 3.49 -3.86 -24.96
N ALA A 335 3.44 -2.62 -25.44
CA ALA A 335 2.20 -1.84 -25.41
C ALA A 335 1.05 -2.63 -26.09
N GLY A 336 -0.12 -2.65 -25.45
CA GLY A 336 -1.29 -3.40 -25.91
C GLY A 336 -1.26 -4.91 -25.63
N GLN A 337 -0.24 -5.44 -24.95
CA GLN A 337 -0.22 -6.84 -24.49
C GLN A 337 -1.20 -7.02 -23.32
N LYS A 338 -2.03 -8.07 -23.35
CA LYS A 338 -2.88 -8.45 -22.20
C LYS A 338 -1.98 -8.87 -21.05
N ILE A 339 -2.23 -8.33 -19.87
CA ILE A 339 -1.46 -8.59 -18.64
C ILE A 339 -2.32 -9.19 -17.52
N GLY A 340 -3.64 -9.06 -17.61
CA GLY A 340 -4.57 -9.66 -16.65
C GLY A 340 -6.02 -9.36 -16.98
N GLU A 341 -6.89 -9.53 -16.00
CA GLU A 341 -8.31 -9.18 -16.07
C GLU A 341 -8.71 -8.29 -14.90
N LEU A 342 -9.67 -7.40 -15.13
CA LEU A 342 -10.25 -6.51 -14.12
C LEU A 342 -11.04 -7.36 -13.10
N GLY A 343 -10.76 -7.16 -11.82
CA GLY A 343 -11.34 -7.92 -10.72
C GLY A 343 -11.97 -7.04 -9.65
N ASN A 344 -12.02 -7.56 -8.44
CA ASN A 344 -12.51 -6.87 -7.24
C ASN A 344 -11.70 -7.31 -6.01
N SER A 345 -10.39 -7.51 -6.18
CA SER A 345 -9.48 -7.89 -5.11
C SER A 345 -9.03 -6.67 -4.30
N GLY A 346 -8.77 -6.86 -3.01
CA GLY A 346 -8.25 -5.84 -2.10
C GLY A 346 -9.23 -4.73 -1.75
N MET A 347 -8.75 -3.48 -1.67
CA MET A 347 -9.56 -2.34 -1.22
C MET A 347 -10.52 -1.81 -2.29
N SER A 348 -11.37 -2.68 -2.84
CA SER A 348 -12.35 -2.37 -3.88
C SER A 348 -13.78 -2.66 -3.42
N VAL A 349 -14.70 -1.73 -3.66
CA VAL A 349 -16.13 -1.91 -3.31
C VAL A 349 -16.95 -2.57 -4.42
N SER A 350 -16.52 -2.43 -5.67
CA SER A 350 -17.15 -3.04 -6.85
C SER A 350 -16.12 -3.12 -7.97
N PRO A 351 -16.27 -4.04 -8.95
CA PRO A 351 -15.27 -4.23 -9.99
C PRO A 351 -14.88 -2.95 -10.73
N HIS A 352 -13.60 -2.57 -10.63
CA HIS A 352 -13.00 -1.44 -11.34
C HIS A 352 -11.49 -1.66 -11.49
N LEU A 353 -10.88 -0.95 -12.44
CA LEU A 353 -9.43 -0.88 -12.60
C LEU A 353 -8.92 0.43 -11.98
N HIS A 354 -8.11 0.32 -10.94
CA HIS A 354 -7.32 1.45 -10.45
C HIS A 354 -6.01 1.52 -11.24
N PHE A 355 -5.74 2.66 -11.87
CA PHE A 355 -4.62 2.84 -12.78
C PHE A 355 -3.85 4.13 -12.49
N CYS A 356 -2.52 4.01 -12.43
CA CYS A 356 -1.62 5.14 -12.21
C CYS A 356 -0.37 5.05 -13.08
N MET A 357 0.17 6.21 -13.46
CA MET A 357 1.60 6.35 -13.71
C MET A 357 2.26 6.82 -12.40
N ILE A 358 3.37 6.21 -11.98
CA ILE A 358 4.05 6.52 -10.72
C ILE A 358 5.57 6.67 -10.91
N GLY A 359 6.20 7.45 -10.03
CA GLY A 359 7.65 7.53 -9.90
C GLY A 359 8.26 6.33 -9.17
N ASP A 360 9.59 6.32 -9.05
CA ASP A 360 10.35 5.34 -8.25
C ASP A 360 10.07 5.45 -6.74
N ASP A 361 9.62 6.62 -6.31
CA ASP A 361 9.13 6.90 -4.96
C ASP A 361 7.65 6.51 -4.72
N TYR A 362 7.00 5.89 -5.71
CA TYR A 362 5.62 5.44 -5.68
C TYR A 362 4.56 6.55 -5.56
N VAL A 363 4.92 7.81 -5.84
CA VAL A 363 3.95 8.91 -5.91
C VAL A 363 3.46 9.09 -7.35
N SER A 364 2.13 9.21 -7.52
CA SER A 364 1.51 9.35 -8.85
C SER A 364 2.00 10.58 -9.61
N LEU A 365 2.30 10.39 -10.89
CA LEU A 365 2.77 11.40 -11.83
C LEU A 365 1.61 11.89 -12.68
N ASP A 366 1.63 13.17 -13.05
CA ASP A 366 0.71 13.66 -14.06
C ASP A 366 1.01 12.98 -15.40
N PHE A 367 -0.02 12.62 -16.16
CA PHE A 367 0.17 11.99 -17.45
C PHE A 367 -0.91 12.31 -18.48
N ARG A 368 -0.57 12.10 -19.76
CA ARG A 368 -1.46 12.29 -20.90
C ARG A 368 -1.57 10.98 -21.66
N PHE A 369 -2.80 10.55 -21.88
CA PHE A 369 -3.08 9.46 -22.78
C PHE A 369 -2.78 9.88 -24.23
N GLU A 370 -2.56 8.89 -25.09
CA GLU A 370 -2.67 9.06 -26.54
C GLU A 370 -4.05 9.64 -26.91
N SER A 371 -4.21 10.12 -28.16
CA SER A 371 -5.50 10.69 -28.58
C SER A 371 -6.60 9.64 -28.51
N MET A 372 -7.59 9.86 -27.63
CA MET A 372 -8.71 8.94 -27.43
C MET A 372 -10.02 9.62 -27.78
N ARG A 373 -11.00 8.80 -28.21
CA ARG A 373 -12.38 9.25 -28.40
C ARG A 373 -13.13 9.17 -27.08
N ILE A 374 -13.68 10.30 -26.64
CA ILE A 374 -14.49 10.39 -25.44
C ILE A 374 -15.87 10.96 -25.74
N ARG A 375 -16.83 10.64 -24.87
CA ARG A 375 -18.10 11.37 -24.76
C ARG A 375 -18.21 11.96 -23.34
N PRO A 376 -18.40 13.28 -23.18
CA PRO A 376 -18.59 13.85 -21.84
C PRO A 376 -19.86 13.36 -21.15
N THR A 377 -20.92 13.11 -21.93
CA THR A 377 -22.16 12.43 -21.52
C THR A 377 -22.59 11.40 -22.57
N LEU A 378 -23.49 10.48 -22.23
CA LEU A 378 -24.00 9.45 -23.16
C LEU A 378 -24.57 10.04 -24.47
N THR A 379 -25.21 11.20 -24.37
CA THR A 379 -25.90 11.87 -25.48
C THR A 379 -24.98 12.73 -26.35
N ASP A 380 -23.76 13.01 -25.89
CA ASP A 380 -22.83 13.84 -26.65
C ASP A 380 -22.22 13.10 -27.84
N ALA A 381 -21.93 13.85 -28.90
CA ALA A 381 -21.14 13.34 -30.01
C ALA A 381 -19.71 13.01 -29.53
N PRO A 382 -19.12 11.88 -29.96
CA PRO A 382 -17.74 11.56 -29.59
C PRO A 382 -16.75 12.58 -30.14
N ARG A 383 -15.78 12.97 -29.31
CA ARG A 383 -14.67 13.85 -29.71
C ARG A 383 -13.33 13.28 -29.30
N ALA A 384 -12.29 13.60 -30.06
CA ALA A 384 -10.92 13.27 -29.69
C ALA A 384 -10.41 14.23 -28.60
N THR A 385 -9.61 13.72 -27.67
CA THR A 385 -8.91 14.54 -26.68
C THR A 385 -7.58 13.90 -26.27
N THR A 386 -6.65 14.74 -25.84
CA THR A 386 -5.44 14.36 -25.11
C THR A 386 -5.41 14.99 -23.71
N ASP A 387 -6.48 15.69 -23.32
CA ASP A 387 -6.60 16.34 -22.02
C ASP A 387 -6.80 15.29 -20.93
N PRO A 388 -6.44 15.59 -19.67
CA PRO A 388 -6.80 14.75 -18.54
C PRO A 388 -8.30 14.43 -18.52
N LEU A 389 -8.60 13.15 -18.38
CA LEU A 389 -9.98 12.66 -18.32
C LEU A 389 -10.66 13.18 -17.05
N ARG A 390 -11.97 13.40 -17.14
CA ARG A 390 -12.80 13.85 -16.02
C ARG A 390 -13.75 12.73 -15.59
N MET A 391 -14.05 12.68 -14.30
CA MET A 391 -15.09 11.81 -13.76
C MET A 391 -16.41 12.00 -14.53
N GLY A 392 -17.05 10.87 -14.87
CA GLY A 392 -18.28 10.80 -15.66
C GLY A 392 -18.07 10.70 -17.17
N TRP A 393 -16.86 10.96 -17.68
CA TRP A 393 -16.60 10.81 -19.12
C TRP A 393 -16.58 9.33 -19.53
N LEU A 394 -17.07 9.07 -20.74
CA LEU A 394 -17.01 7.77 -21.39
C LEU A 394 -15.87 7.74 -22.39
N VAL A 395 -14.92 6.83 -22.20
CA VAL A 395 -13.89 6.48 -23.18
C VAL A 395 -14.46 5.41 -24.10
N GLN A 396 -14.40 5.66 -25.40
CA GLN A 396 -14.88 4.71 -26.38
C GLN A 396 -13.77 3.72 -26.76
N PRO A 397 -14.13 2.47 -27.10
CA PRO A 397 -13.22 1.54 -27.77
C PRO A 397 -12.58 2.22 -28.98
N THR A 398 -11.26 2.17 -29.08
CA THR A 398 -10.59 2.49 -30.34
C THR A 398 -10.67 1.22 -31.21
N PRO A 399 -11.11 1.30 -32.48
CA PRO A 399 -11.28 0.12 -33.34
C PRO A 399 -10.03 -0.76 -33.46
#